data_AF-A0A815XY94-F1
#
_entry.id   AF-A0A815XY94-F1
#
_cell.length_a   1.000
_cell.length_b   1.000
_cell.length_c   1.000
_cell.angle_alpha   90.00
_cell.angle_beta   90.00
_cell.angle_gamma   90.00
#
_symmetry.space_group_name_H-M   'P 1'
#
loop_
_entity.id
_entity.type
_entity.pdbx_description
1 polymer ?
#
loop_
_entity_poly.entity_id
_entity_poly.type
_entity_poly.pdbx_seq_one_letter_code
_entity_poly.pdbx_strand_id
1 'polypeptide(L)' 'MLRTTINHIKKFDDLDKCKKYIEEASKDNKLVVLISGQLGRQLVPLIHQLQHISAIYIYSEDKNNKTWARDFRKVVEDC' A
#
# COMPACT_ATOMS: atom_id res chain seq x y z
N MET A 1 22.39 -19.71 -3.31
CA MET A 1 21.06 -19.73 -2.66
C MET A 1 20.08 -18.97 -3.55
N LEU A 2 19.18 -19.67 -4.26
CA LEU A 2 18.12 -19.01 -5.02
C LEU A 2 17.14 -18.37 -4.02
N ARG A 3 17.05 -17.04 -4.04
CA ARG A 3 15.95 -16.33 -3.36
C ARG A 3 14.70 -16.55 -4.20
N THR A 4 13.89 -17.51 -3.82
CA THR A 4 12.53 -17.67 -4.38
C THR A 4 11.68 -16.57 -3.78
N THR A 5 11.78 -15.34 -4.30
CA THR A 5 10.83 -14.29 -3.97
C THR A 5 9.53 -14.65 -4.68
N ILE A 6 8.72 -15.49 -4.05
CA ILE A 6 7.39 -15.80 -4.55
C ILE A 6 6.56 -14.53 -4.37
N ASN A 7 6.52 -13.71 -5.42
CA ASN A 7 5.71 -12.50 -5.50
C ASN A 7 4.23 -12.90 -5.56
N HIS A 8 3.62 -13.23 -4.42
CA HIS A 8 2.18 -13.41 -4.33
C HIS A 8 1.50 -12.04 -4.38
N ILE A 9 1.27 -11.55 -5.60
CA ILE A 9 0.43 -10.35 -5.81
C ILE A 9 -1.02 -10.76 -5.56
N LYS A 10 -1.58 -10.33 -4.42
CA LYS A 10 -3.00 -10.51 -4.12
C LYS A 10 -3.75 -9.26 -4.57
N LYS A 11 -4.70 -9.45 -5.48
CA LYS A 11 -5.61 -8.39 -5.93
C LYS A 11 -6.90 -8.44 -5.11
N PHE A 12 -7.48 -7.27 -4.89
CA PHE A 12 -8.74 -7.09 -4.18
C PHE A 12 -9.61 -6.16 -4.99
N ASP A 13 -10.87 -6.55 -5.22
CA ASP A 13 -11.89 -5.71 -5.87
C ASP A 13 -12.71 -4.94 -4.82
N ASP A 14 -12.37 -5.08 -3.54
CA ASP A 14 -13.08 -4.54 -2.39
C ASP A 14 -12.06 -3.97 -1.40
N LEU A 15 -12.26 -2.71 -1.03
CA LEU A 15 -11.32 -1.96 -0.20
C LEU A 15 -11.28 -2.48 1.24
N ASP A 16 -12.42 -2.89 1.79
CA ASP A 16 -12.52 -3.39 3.17
C ASP A 16 -11.85 -4.76 3.31
N LYS A 17 -12.01 -5.64 2.31
CA LYS A 17 -11.28 -6.92 2.26
C LYS A 17 -9.78 -6.71 2.14
N CYS A 18 -9.35 -5.73 1.34
CA CYS A 18 -7.94 -5.36 1.22
C CYS A 18 -7.39 -4.87 2.58
N LYS A 19 -8.10 -3.93 3.22
CA LYS A 19 -7.76 -3.39 4.54
C LYS A 19 -7.65 -4.50 5.58
N LYS A 20 -8.67 -5.37 5.66
CA LYS A 20 -8.72 -6.48 6.61
C LYS A 20 -7.55 -7.45 6.41
N TYR A 21 -7.24 -7.80 5.16
CA TYR A 21 -6.08 -8.64 4.86
C TYR A 21 -4.77 -8.00 5.31
N ILE A 22 -4.60 -6.70 5.07
CA ILE A 22 -3.43 -5.96 5.52
C ILE A 22 -3.36 -5.98 7.05
N GLU A 23 -4.45 -5.70 7.76
CA GLU A 23 -4.47 -5.67 9.24
C GLU A 23 -4.21 -7.04 9.88
N GLU A 24 -4.71 -8.12 9.26
CA GLU A 24 -4.55 -9.49 9.75
C GLU A 24 -3.23 -10.15 9.34
N ALA A 25 -2.48 -9.54 8.41
CA ALA A 25 -1.19 -10.05 8.01
C ALA A 25 -0.19 -10.07 9.18
N SER A 26 0.57 -11.17 9.29
CA SER A 26 1.60 -11.30 10.33
C SER A 26 2.64 -10.18 10.23
N LYS A 27 3.13 -9.70 11.38
CA LYS A 27 4.18 -8.67 11.47
C LYS A 27 5.49 -9.09 10.81
N ASP A 28 5.75 -10.39 10.72
CA ASP A 28 6.94 -10.95 10.06
C ASP A 28 6.85 -10.87 8.53
N ASN A 29 5.65 -10.66 7.99
CA ASN A 29 5.42 -10.58 6.56
C ASN A 29 5.38 -9.12 6.10
N LYS A 30 6.49 -8.65 5.52
CA LYS A 30 6.57 -7.30 4.97
C LYS A 30 5.68 -7.17 3.72
N LEU A 31 4.71 -6.27 3.78
CA LEU A 31 3.81 -5.95 2.69
C LEU A 31 4.27 -4.72 1.92
N VAL A 32 4.06 -4.78 0.60
CA VAL A 32 4.11 -3.63 -0.31
C VAL A 32 2.72 -3.49 -0.91
N VAL A 33 2.14 -2.29 -0.83
CA VAL A 33 0.79 -2.01 -1.30
C VAL A 33 0.87 -1.22 -2.61
N LEU A 34 0.17 -1.66 -3.65
CA LEU A 34 -0.06 -0.87 -4.86
C LEU A 34 -1.53 -0.43 -4.88
N ILE A 35 -1.79 0.88 -4.98
CA ILE A 35 -3.14 1.42 -4.90
C ILE A 35 -3.32 2.64 -5.81
N SER A 36 -4.54 2.82 -6.33
CA SER A 36 -4.86 4.03 -7.10
C SER A 36 -4.89 5.26 -6.19
N GLY A 37 -4.62 6.46 -6.73
CA GLY A 37 -4.66 7.70 -5.94
C GLY A 37 -5.98 7.94 -5.20
N GLN A 38 -7.11 7.68 -5.85
CA GLN A 38 -8.45 7.85 -5.25
C GLN A 38 -8.67 6.94 -4.04
N LEU A 39 -8.37 5.64 -4.18
CA LEU A 39 -8.52 4.68 -3.09
C LEU A 39 -7.43 4.87 -2.03
N GLY A 40 -6.23 5.27 -2.45
CA GLY A 40 -5.10 5.57 -1.59
C GLY A 40 -5.42 6.66 -0.57
N ARG A 41 -6.13 7.71 -0.98
CA ARG A 41 -6.53 8.80 -0.08
C ARG A 41 -7.40 8.30 1.09
N GLN A 42 -8.19 7.25 0.87
CA GLN A 42 -9.03 6.66 1.91
C GLN A 42 -8.27 5.62 2.75
N LEU A 43 -7.45 4.77 2.12
CA LEU A 43 -6.82 3.64 2.79
C LEU A 43 -5.50 3.98 3.49
N VAL A 44 -4.65 4.81 2.87
CA VAL A 44 -3.30 5.11 3.37
C VAL A 44 -3.31 5.66 4.80
N PRO A 45 -4.19 6.61 5.18
CA PRO A 45 -4.25 7.10 6.57
C PRO A 45 -4.56 6.02 7.61
N LEU A 46 -5.22 4.93 7.21
CA LEU A 46 -5.59 3.83 8.10
C LEU A 46 -4.46 2.83 8.28
N ILE A 47 -3.61 2.65 7.26
CA ILE A 47 -2.65 1.56 7.22
C ILE A 47 -1.19 2.02 7.35
N HIS A 48 -0.85 3.28 7.09
CA HIS A 48 0.55 3.73 6.99
C HIS A 48 1.38 3.49 8.27
N GLN A 49 0.73 3.47 9.44
CA GLN A 49 1.38 3.24 10.73
C GLN A 49 1.72 1.77 10.99
N LEU A 50 1.11 0.83 10.25
CA LEU A 50 1.32 -0.60 10.43
C LEU A 50 2.78 -0.96 10.13
N GLN A 51 3.45 -1.61 11.09
CA GLN A 51 4.89 -1.87 11.04
C GLN A 51 5.28 -2.81 9.90
N HIS A 52 4.39 -3.73 9.53
CA HIS A 52 4.62 -4.68 8.45
C HIS A 52 4.42 -4.07 7.06
N ILE A 53 3.94 -2.83 6.95
CA ILE A 53 3.96 -2.11 5.67
C ILE A 53 5.32 -1.49 5.45
N SER A 54 5.98 -1.90 4.38
CA SER A 54 7.30 -1.41 3.98
C SER A 54 7.21 -0.24 3.01
N ALA A 55 6.28 -0.29 2.06
CA ALA A 55 6.06 0.77 1.08
C ALA A 55 4.60 0.76 0.57
N ILE A 56 4.12 1.92 0.16
CA ILE A 56 2.82 2.09 -0.49
C ILE A 56 3.07 2.86 -1.80
N TYR A 57 2.86 2.19 -2.93
CA TYR A 57 2.97 2.77 -4.26
C TYR A 57 1.61 3.29 -4.71
N ILE A 58 1.55 4.57 -5.02
CA ILE A 58 0.35 5.20 -5.55
C ILE A 58 0.50 5.36 -7.05
N TYR A 59 -0.40 4.75 -7.80
CA TYR A 59 -0.53 5.01 -9.24
C TYR A 59 -1.73 5.93 -9.48
N SER A 60 -1.49 7.10 -10.09
CA SER A 60 -2.57 8.03 -10.42
C SER A 60 -2.15 9.02 -11.49
N GLU A 61 -3.09 9.36 -12.37
CA GLU A 61 -2.95 10.48 -13.29
C GLU A 61 -3.27 11.84 -12.62
N ASP A 62 -3.93 11.83 -11.45
CA ASP A 62 -4.31 13.03 -10.72
C ASP A 62 -3.14 13.58 -9.89
N LYS A 63 -2.62 14.72 -10.33
CA LYS A 63 -1.51 15.44 -9.71
C LYS A 63 -1.83 15.98 -8.31
N ASN A 64 -3.10 16.08 -7.94
CA ASN A 64 -3.51 16.51 -6.59
C ASN A 64 -3.18 15.47 -5.51
N ASN A 65 -2.88 14.23 -5.89
CA ASN A 65 -2.50 13.21 -4.93
C ASN A 65 -1.14 13.49 -4.26
N LYS A 66 -0.27 14.23 -4.95
CA LYS A 66 1.02 14.69 -4.44
C LYS A 66 0.90 15.50 -3.17
N THR A 67 -0.19 16.24 -3.00
CA THR A 67 -0.36 17.14 -1.85
C THR A 67 -0.54 16.34 -0.56
N TRP A 68 -1.36 15.29 -0.57
CA TRP A 68 -1.62 14.48 0.63
C TRP A 68 -0.62 13.34 0.79
N ALA A 69 -0.10 12.76 -0.31
CA ALA A 69 0.84 11.66 -0.28
C ALA A 69 2.15 12.01 0.46
N ARG A 70 2.58 13.27 0.36
CA ARG A 70 3.77 13.81 1.04
C ARG A 70 3.72 13.74 2.56
N ASP A 71 2.52 13.69 3.14
CA ASP A 71 2.35 13.59 4.60
C ASP A 71 2.71 12.19 5.12
N PHE A 72 2.89 11.21 4.24
CA PHE A 72 3.11 9.81 4.59
C PHE A 72 4.49 9.31 4.16
N ARG A 73 5.40 9.13 5.12
CA ARG A 73 6.80 8.70 4.89
C ARG A 73 6.98 7.42 4.05
N LYS A 74 6.01 6.51 4.08
CA LYS A 74 6.08 5.20 3.39
C LYS A 74 5.49 5.22 1.97
N VAL A 75 4.92 6.34 1.55
CA VAL A 75 4.31 6.48 0.23
C VAL A 75 5.38 6.82 -0.79
N VAL A 76 5.35 6.10 -1.91
CA VAL A 76 6.19 6.33 -3.09
C VAL A 76 5.23 6.64 -4.24
N GLU A 77 5.36 7.84 -4.81
CA GLU A 77 4.65 8.21 -6.04
C GLU A 77 5.60 8.03 -7.22
N ASP A 78 5.26 7.12 -8.14
CA ASP A 78 5.91 7.05 -9.45
C ASP A 78 5.22 8.07 -10.38
N CYS A 79 5.99 9.00 -10.94
CA CYS A 79 5.54 10.00 -11.91
C CYS A 79 5.58 9.47 -13.34
#